data_AF-A0A524M715-F1
#
_entry.id   AF-A0A524M715-F1
#
_cell.length_a   1.000
_cell.length_b   1.000
_cell.length_c   1.000
_cell.angle_alpha   90.00
_cell.angle_beta   90.00
_cell.angle_gamma   90.00
#
_symmetry.space_group_name_H-M   'P 1'
#
loop_
_entity.id
_entity.type
_entity.pdbx_description
1 polymer ?
#
loop_
_entity_poly.entity_id
_entity_poly.type
_entity_poly.pdbx_seq_one_letter_code
_entity_poly.pdbx_strand_id
1 'polypeptide(L)'
;MNVNENSKTLVLTSSSIALVVTQLFRLLFGGYLIAFDQFFYNDLESASSVFGIYVIIGIFTTLFLMGKKKWGLIGLVAISAILLVMQSIYLVVFFTQTTPDPSLHDPVANWWSTMLYYVFALLTFVYAIKVRRET
;
A
#
# COMPACT_ATOMS: atom_id res chain seq x y z
N MET A 1 -44.04 4.01 -20.09
CA MET A 1 -43.18 4.14 -18.89
C MET A 1 -41.75 4.24 -19.37
N ASN A 2 -41.13 5.41 -19.22
CA ASN A 2 -39.77 5.67 -19.66
C ASN A 2 -38.83 5.15 -18.57
N VAL A 3 -38.38 3.90 -18.71
CA VAL A 3 -37.39 3.32 -17.80
C VAL A 3 -36.07 4.03 -18.10
N ASN A 4 -35.71 4.93 -17.20
CA ASN A 4 -34.51 5.74 -17.26
C ASN A 4 -33.29 4.81 -17.19
N GLU A 5 -32.72 4.43 -18.34
CA GLU A 5 -31.47 3.68 -18.50
C GLU A 5 -30.24 4.51 -18.08
N ASN A 6 -30.24 4.97 -16.83
CA ASN A 6 -29.10 5.66 -16.23
C ASN A 6 -28.47 4.85 -15.08
N SER A 7 -28.63 3.52 -15.09
CA SER A 7 -27.62 2.69 -14.44
C SER A 7 -26.39 2.69 -15.34
N LYS A 8 -25.55 3.73 -15.21
CA LYS A 8 -24.14 3.61 -15.58
C LYS A 8 -23.56 2.51 -14.68
N THR A 9 -23.73 1.25 -15.09
CA THR A 9 -23.01 0.13 -14.51
C THR A 9 -21.55 0.54 -14.56
N LEU A 10 -20.97 0.77 -13.38
CA LEU A 10 -19.58 1.15 -13.22
C LEU A 10 -18.76 -0.05 -13.69
N VAL A 11 -18.48 -0.13 -14.99
CA VAL A 11 -17.65 -1.19 -15.55
C VAL A 11 -16.26 -0.98 -14.97
N LEU A 12 -15.95 -1.74 -13.91
CA LEU A 12 -14.61 -1.81 -13.36
C LEU A 12 -13.73 -2.47 -14.42
N THR A 13 -12.75 -1.72 -14.91
CA THR A 13 -11.72 -2.29 -15.78
C THR A 13 -10.92 -3.34 -15.01
N SER A 14 -10.34 -4.33 -15.70
CA SER A 14 -9.49 -5.34 -15.04
C SER A 14 -8.35 -4.70 -14.24
N SER A 15 -7.83 -3.57 -14.70
CA SER A 15 -6.82 -2.76 -14.00
C SER A 15 -7.36 -2.17 -12.69
N SER A 16 -8.62 -1.75 -12.66
CA SER A 16 -9.28 -1.24 -11.45
C SER A 16 -9.51 -2.34 -10.43
N ILE A 17 -9.90 -3.54 -10.88
CA ILE A 17 -10.03 -4.72 -10.03
C ILE A 17 -8.67 -5.10 -9.43
N ALA A 18 -7.62 -5.18 -10.26
CA ALA A 18 -6.27 -5.48 -9.81
C ALA A 18 -5.77 -4.46 -8.77
N LEU A 19 -6.05 -3.16 -8.97
CA LEU A 19 -5.72 -2.11 -8.00
C LEU A 19 -6.41 -2.36 -6.65
N VAL A 20 -7.70 -2.64 -6.65
CA VAL A 20 -8.48 -2.89 -5.43
C VAL A 20 -7.99 -4.15 -4.71
N VAL A 21 -7.79 -5.25 -5.44
CA VAL A 21 -7.25 -6.50 -4.88
C VAL A 21 -5.88 -6.24 -4.25
N THR A 22 -5.01 -5.49 -4.95
CA THR A 22 -3.70 -5.08 -4.41
C THR A 22 -3.86 -4.31 -3.10
N GLN A 23 -4.80 -3.35 -3.01
CA GLN A 23 -5.03 -2.59 -1.77
C GLN A 23 -5.56 -3.47 -0.64
N LEU A 24 -6.45 -4.42 -0.92
CA LEU A 24 -6.99 -5.33 0.10
C LEU A 24 -5.90 -6.22 0.70
N PHE A 25 -5.09 -6.87 -0.15
CA PHE A 25 -3.96 -7.65 0.33
C PHE A 25 -2.95 -6.80 1.09
N ARG A 26 -2.67 -5.59 0.59
CA ARG A 26 -1.77 -4.65 1.24
C ARG A 26 -2.27 -4.28 2.64
N LEU A 27 -3.54 -3.92 2.80
CA LEU A 27 -4.13 -3.56 4.09
C LEU A 27 -4.17 -4.74 5.07
N LEU A 28 -4.54 -5.94 4.60
CA LEU A 28 -4.51 -7.16 5.42
C LEU A 28 -3.10 -7.46 5.92
N PHE A 29 -2.13 -7.40 5.02
CA PHE A 29 -0.73 -7.65 5.35
C PHE A 29 -0.17 -6.59 6.32
N GLY A 30 -0.58 -5.33 6.15
CA GLY A 30 -0.26 -4.26 7.10
C GLY A 30 -0.78 -4.52 8.51
N GLY A 31 -2.04 -4.92 8.61
CA GLY A 31 -2.65 -5.32 9.89
C GLY A 31 -1.91 -6.49 10.55
N TYR A 32 -1.51 -7.48 9.75
CA TYR A 32 -0.69 -8.59 10.24
C TYR A 32 0.64 -8.10 10.83
N LEU A 33 1.35 -7.22 10.14
CA LEU A 33 2.65 -6.73 10.62
C LEU A 33 2.53 -5.89 11.89
N ILE A 34 1.52 -5.04 11.99
CA ILE A 34 1.24 -4.26 13.22
C ILE A 34 0.97 -5.21 14.40
N ALA A 35 0.16 -6.24 14.19
CA ALA A 35 -0.15 -7.22 15.23
C ALA A 35 1.07 -8.07 15.62
N PHE A 36 1.88 -8.49 14.63
CA PHE A 36 3.12 -9.22 14.84
C PHE A 36 4.10 -8.39 15.67
N ASP A 37 4.30 -7.12 15.30
CA ASP A 37 5.22 -6.21 15.98
C ASP A 37 4.82 -5.99 17.45
N GLN A 38 3.53 -5.72 17.68
CA GLN A 38 3.00 -5.54 19.03
C GLN A 38 3.07 -6.83 19.87
N PHE A 39 2.83 -8.00 19.26
CA PHE A 39 2.81 -9.28 19.97
C PHE A 39 4.21 -9.75 20.38
N PHE A 40 5.19 -9.65 19.48
CA PHE A 40 6.53 -10.17 19.72
C PHE A 40 7.47 -9.16 20.36
N TYR A 41 7.32 -7.87 20.07
CA TYR A 41 8.28 -6.83 20.50
C TYR A 41 7.67 -5.78 21.42
N ASN A 42 6.33 -5.72 21.56
CA ASN A 42 5.63 -4.73 22.37
C ASN A 42 6.03 -3.28 22.02
N ASP A 43 6.39 -3.03 20.77
CA ASP A 43 6.83 -1.73 20.27
C ASP A 43 5.65 -0.96 19.67
N LEU A 44 5.00 -0.17 20.54
CA LEU A 44 3.83 0.63 20.16
C LEU A 44 4.21 1.79 19.22
N GLU A 45 5.44 2.29 19.29
CA GLU A 45 5.88 3.43 18.48
C GLU A 45 6.02 3.02 17.00
N SER A 46 6.72 1.91 16.75
CA SER A 46 6.82 1.29 15.42
C SER A 46 5.44 0.89 14.88
N ALA A 47 4.65 0.17 15.68
CA ALA A 47 3.32 -0.28 15.30
C ALA A 47 2.38 0.88 14.90
N SER A 48 2.43 1.99 15.65
CA SER A 48 1.60 3.18 15.37
C SER A 48 2.01 3.90 14.07
N SER A 49 3.30 3.94 13.77
CA SER A 49 3.83 4.54 12.54
C SER A 49 3.38 3.77 11.31
N VAL A 50 3.46 2.43 11.37
CA VAL A 50 2.96 1.54 10.32
C VAL A 50 1.44 1.69 10.17
N PHE A 51 0.70 1.71 11.28
CA PHE A 51 -0.75 1.93 11.28
C PHE A 51 -1.16 3.23 10.57
N GLY A 52 -0.48 4.34 10.84
CA GLY A 52 -0.75 5.63 10.20
C GLY A 52 -0.67 5.57 8.67
N ILE A 53 0.37 4.91 8.13
CA ILE A 53 0.53 4.72 6.68
C ILE A 53 -0.65 3.94 6.09
N TYR A 54 -1.04 2.84 6.74
CA TYR A 54 -2.11 1.98 6.25
C TYR A 54 -3.50 2.64 6.35
N VAL A 55 -3.74 3.48 7.36
CA VAL A 55 -4.95 4.30 7.45
C VAL A 55 -5.04 5.26 6.26
N ILE A 56 -3.95 5.95 5.92
CA ILE A 56 -3.94 6.89 4.78
C ILE A 56 -4.19 6.15 3.46
N ILE A 57 -3.57 4.98 3.27
CA ILE A 57 -3.84 4.11 2.11
C ILE A 57 -5.31 3.71 2.07
N GLY A 58 -5.88 3.31 3.21
CA GLY A 58 -7.30 2.95 3.33
C GLY A 58 -8.25 4.10 2.97
N ILE A 59 -7.92 5.32 3.39
CA ILE A 59 -8.68 6.54 3.05
C ILE A 59 -8.67 6.77 1.53
N PHE A 60 -7.50 6.76 0.89
CA PHE A 60 -7.42 6.98 -0.57
C PHE A 60 -8.08 5.86 -1.37
N THR A 61 -7.96 4.62 -0.90
CA THR A 61 -8.67 3.46 -1.48
C THR A 61 -10.18 3.65 -1.39
N THR A 62 -10.69 4.07 -0.24
CA THR A 62 -12.11 4.35 -0.02
C THR A 62 -12.59 5.49 -0.92
N LEU A 63 -11.82 6.59 -1.01
CA LEU A 63 -12.14 7.70 -1.92
C LEU A 63 -12.22 7.24 -3.38
N PHE A 64 -11.31 6.36 -3.80
CA PHE A 64 -11.35 5.77 -5.13
C PHE A 64 -12.64 4.95 -5.35
N LEU A 65 -13.01 4.10 -4.40
CA LEU A 65 -14.20 3.24 -4.45
C LEU A 65 -15.52 4.04 -4.39
N MET A 66 -15.56 5.15 -3.65
CA MET A 66 -16.74 6.03 -3.55
C MET A 66 -16.96 6.91 -4.78
N GLY A 67 -16.25 6.67 -5.89
CA GLY A 67 -16.39 7.43 -7.13
C GLY A 67 -15.61 8.73 -7.18
N LYS A 68 -14.91 9.13 -6.10
CA LYS A 68 -13.95 10.26 -6.10
C LYS A 68 -12.61 9.84 -6.71
N LYS A 69 -12.66 9.19 -7.88
CA LYS A 69 -11.55 8.49 -8.54
C LYS A 69 -10.29 9.36 -8.68
N LYS A 70 -10.43 10.62 -9.11
CA LYS A 70 -9.28 11.53 -9.30
C LYS A 70 -8.46 11.71 -8.02
N TRP A 71 -9.13 12.04 -6.92
CA TRP A 71 -8.47 12.27 -5.63
C TRP A 71 -7.91 10.99 -5.02
N GLY A 72 -8.67 9.89 -5.10
CA GLY A 72 -8.20 8.57 -4.64
C GLY A 72 -6.95 8.11 -5.39
N LEU A 73 -6.97 8.17 -6.73
CA LEU A 73 -5.83 7.75 -7.56
C LEU A 73 -4.60 8.64 -7.36
N ILE A 74 -4.76 9.96 -7.29
CA ILE A 74 -3.63 10.87 -7.04
C ILE A 74 -2.99 10.54 -5.69
N GLY A 75 -3.79 10.35 -4.64
CA GLY A 75 -3.29 9.97 -3.32
C GLY A 75 -2.57 8.62 -3.33
N LEU A 76 -3.14 7.60 -3.96
CA LEU A 76 -2.53 6.27 -4.07
C LEU A 76 -1.21 6.29 -4.85
N VAL A 77 -1.11 7.08 -5.91
CA VAL A 77 0.14 7.27 -6.67
C VAL A 77 1.17 7.99 -5.81
N ALA A 78 0.80 9.10 -5.18
CA ALA A 78 1.72 9.91 -4.37
C ALA A 78 2.28 9.11 -3.19
N ILE A 79 1.42 8.44 -2.41
CA ILE A 79 1.88 7.65 -1.26
C ILE A 79 2.72 6.46 -1.70
N SER A 80 2.36 5.80 -2.81
CA SER A 80 3.15 4.66 -3.30
C SER A 80 4.52 5.09 -3.83
N ALA A 81 4.63 6.28 -4.45
CA ALA A 81 5.90 6.84 -4.85
C ALA A 81 6.81 7.12 -3.64
N ILE A 82 6.28 7.74 -2.59
CA ILE A 82 7.03 7.99 -1.35
C ILE A 82 7.52 6.67 -0.74
N LEU A 83 6.62 5.68 -0.64
CA LEU A 83 6.97 4.38 -0.06
C LEU A 83 8.00 3.62 -0.90
N LEU A 84 7.94 3.71 -2.24
CA LEU A 84 8.99 3.14 -3.09
C LEU A 84 10.35 3.80 -2.87
N VAL A 85 10.40 5.12 -2.71
CA VAL A 85 11.65 5.84 -2.41
C VAL A 85 12.18 5.43 -1.03
N MET A 86 11.33 5.44 0.00
CA MET A 86 11.73 5.03 1.36
C MET A 86 12.26 3.59 1.39
N GLN A 87 11.57 2.64 0.75
CA GLN A 87 12.03 1.26 0.71
C GLN A 87 13.28 1.07 -0.15
N SER A 88 13.46 1.87 -1.20
CA SER A 88 14.72 1.87 -1.96
C SER A 88 15.89 2.36 -1.09
N ILE A 89 15.69 3.43 -0.31
CA ILE A 89 16.70 3.92 0.65
C ILE A 89 17.01 2.84 1.68
N TYR A 90 15.99 2.23 2.30
CA TYR A 90 16.16 1.16 3.28
C TYR A 90 16.96 -0.02 2.70
N LEU A 91 16.65 -0.47 1.48
CA LEU A 91 17.38 -1.56 0.82
C LEU A 91 18.83 -1.20 0.54
N VAL A 92 19.11 0.02 0.07
CA VAL A 92 20.49 0.49 -0.13
C VAL A 92 21.26 0.50 1.18
N VAL A 93 20.68 1.07 2.25
CA VAL A 93 21.31 1.08 3.57
C VAL A 93 21.57 -0.34 4.06
N PHE A 94 20.57 -1.23 3.97
CA PHE A 94 20.67 -2.64 4.34
C PHE A 94 21.82 -3.37 3.62
N PHE A 95 21.93 -3.23 2.29
CA PHE A 95 23.01 -3.89 1.54
C PHE A 95 24.40 -3.27 1.79
N THR A 96 24.46 -2.00 2.22
CA THR A 96 25.73 -1.31 2.49
C THR A 96 26.23 -1.47 3.92
N GLN A 97 25.36 -1.75 4.88
CA GLN A 97 25.74 -2.00 6.27
C GLN A 97 26.16 -3.46 6.47
N THR A 98 27.45 -3.69 6.64
CA THR A 98 28.07 -5.02 6.91
C THR A 98 28.05 -5.41 8.39
N THR A 99 27.61 -4.52 9.27
CA THR A 99 27.45 -4.76 10.71
C THR A 99 25.99 -4.62 11.10
N PRO A 100 25.34 -5.69 11.59
CA PRO A 100 23.97 -5.61 12.07
C PRO A 100 23.96 -4.79 13.36
N ASP A 101 23.28 -3.64 13.34
CA ASP A 101 22.98 -2.91 14.55
C ASP A 101 22.03 -3.79 15.40
N PRO A 102 22.39 -4.20 16.63
CA PRO A 102 21.57 -5.10 17.45
C PRO A 102 20.21 -4.51 17.84
N SER A 103 20.04 -3.19 17.66
CA SER A 103 18.80 -2.47 17.90
C SER A 103 17.79 -2.56 16.74
N LEU A 104 18.25 -2.94 15.54
CA LEU A 104 17.38 -3.23 14.40
C LEU A 104 16.91 -4.68 14.50
N HIS A 105 15.60 -4.91 14.59
CA HIS A 105 15.01 -6.24 14.45
C HIS A 105 15.65 -6.96 13.26
N ASP A 106 16.21 -8.15 13.48
CA ASP A 106 17.09 -8.84 12.54
C ASP A 106 16.61 -8.66 11.09
N PRO A 107 17.26 -7.78 10.31
CA PRO A 107 16.73 -7.37 9.02
C PRO A 107 16.82 -8.52 8.00
N VAL A 108 17.66 -9.53 8.27
CA VAL A 108 17.70 -10.79 7.51
C VAL A 108 16.54 -11.71 7.87
N ALA A 109 15.96 -11.64 9.07
CA ALA A 109 14.77 -12.41 9.42
C ALA A 109 13.49 -11.82 8.78
N ASN A 110 13.45 -10.50 8.60
CA ASN A 110 12.27 -9.78 8.12
C ASN A 110 12.33 -9.33 6.65
N TRP A 111 13.34 -9.74 5.89
CA TRP A 111 13.55 -9.38 4.47
C TRP A 111 12.30 -9.57 3.58
N TRP A 112 11.54 -10.64 3.84
CA TRP A 112 10.35 -11.00 3.09
C TRP A 112 9.24 -9.95 3.25
N SER A 113 9.13 -9.31 4.42
CA SER A 113 8.18 -8.24 4.69
C SER A 113 8.52 -6.99 3.86
N THR A 114 9.80 -6.62 3.82
CA THR A 114 10.32 -5.50 3.01
C THR A 114 10.07 -5.73 1.52
N MET A 115 10.28 -6.96 1.03
CA MET A 115 9.96 -7.33 -0.35
C MET A 115 8.47 -7.16 -0.66
N LEU A 116 7.59 -7.64 0.22
CA LEU A 116 6.13 -7.49 0.04
C LEU A 116 5.70 -6.02 0.05
N TYR A 117 6.25 -5.19 0.95
CA TYR A 117 6.02 -3.75 0.93
C TYR A 117 6.39 -3.12 -0.40
N TYR A 118 7.57 -3.48 -0.94
CA TYR A 118 8.05 -2.96 -2.21
C TYR A 118 7.15 -3.38 -3.37
N VAL A 119 6.82 -4.67 -3.45
CA VAL A 119 5.95 -5.23 -4.50
C VAL A 119 4.56 -4.59 -4.45
N PHE A 120 3.93 -4.49 -3.27
CA PHE A 120 2.62 -3.86 -3.16
C PHE A 120 2.65 -2.37 -3.50
N ALA A 121 3.69 -1.64 -3.12
CA ALA A 121 3.85 -0.24 -3.51
C ALA A 121 4.00 -0.10 -5.03
N LEU A 122 4.81 -0.95 -5.66
CA LEU A 122 5.02 -0.97 -7.10
C LEU A 122 3.74 -1.31 -7.87
N LEU A 123 3.04 -2.39 -7.47
CA LEU A 123 1.76 -2.79 -8.08
C LEU A 123 0.71 -1.68 -7.93
N THR A 124 0.62 -1.06 -6.75
CA THR A 124 -0.28 0.07 -6.52
C THR A 124 0.04 1.22 -7.48
N PHE A 125 1.32 1.58 -7.61
CA PHE A 125 1.76 2.65 -8.48
C PHE A 125 1.44 2.37 -9.96
N VAL A 126 1.79 1.18 -10.45
CA VAL A 126 1.55 0.74 -11.84
C VAL A 126 0.06 0.71 -12.15
N TYR A 127 -0.76 0.03 -11.33
CA TYR A 127 -2.19 -0.08 -11.60
C TYR A 127 -2.92 1.25 -11.40
N ALA A 128 -2.53 2.08 -10.43
CA ALA A 128 -3.15 3.40 -10.27
C ALA A 128 -2.88 4.32 -11.47
N ILE A 129 -1.66 4.30 -12.03
CA ILE A 129 -1.36 5.02 -13.28
C ILE A 129 -2.16 4.46 -14.45
N LYS A 130 -2.25 3.13 -14.56
CA LYS A 130 -2.98 2.48 -15.65
C LYS A 130 -4.47 2.83 -15.59
N VAL A 131 -5.10 2.73 -14.43
CA VAL A 131 -6.50 3.13 -14.21
C VAL A 131 -6.69 4.61 -14.52
N ARG A 132 -5.76 5.48 -14.11
CA ARG A 132 -5.81 6.92 -14.41
C ARG A 132 -5.77 7.23 -15.92
N ARG A 133 -5.14 6.38 -16.74
CA ARG A 133 -5.13 6.53 -18.21
C ARG A 133 -6.39 5.96 -18.87
N GLU A 134 -7.03 4.98 -18.23
CA GLU A 134 -8.27 4.35 -18.71
C GLU A 134 -9.54 5.16 -18.36
N THR A 135 -9.45 6.12 -17.43
CA THR A 135 -10.59 6.91 -16.92
C THR A 135 -10.47 8.38 -17.29
#